data_AF-A0A7C6UAG4-F1
#
_entry.id   AF-A0A7C6UAG4-F1
#
_cell.length_a   1.000
_cell.length_b   1.000
_cell.length_c   1.000
_cell.angle_alpha   90.00
_cell.angle_beta   90.00
_cell.angle_gamma   90.00
#
_symmetry.space_group_name_H-M   'P 1'
#
loop_
_entity.id
_entity.type
_entity.pdbx_description
1 polymer ?
#
loop_
_entity_poly.entity_id
_entity_poly.type
_entity_poly.pdbx_seq_one_letter_code
_entity_poly.pdbx_strand_id
1 'polypeptide(L)'
;MSAVARTPVLHPTFVAAAGVLALNDHVLKWAYGTWWTGKLSDVAGVFLLPLLLVGLARAVPAARRPAGRPPHAVDVAAIAVTAVGFTLVKTVPVVDRAYEVAVGSIRWVARSALAPWIGEPAVWRPIIVTPDPTDLLVLPVLAGSWWVLRRCRRVVSDPAPILGTEDRAGAVPAYERTS
;
A
#
# COMPACT_ATOMS: atom_id res chain seq x y z
N MET A 1 -4.71 -2.67 21.51
CA MET A 1 -3.80 -2.69 20.33
C MET A 1 -4.45 -1.91 19.20
N SER A 2 -4.00 -0.68 19.04
CA SER A 2 -4.70 0.45 18.43
C SER A 2 -4.65 0.43 16.89
N ALA A 3 -5.40 1.32 16.23
CA ALA A 3 -5.68 1.41 14.78
C ALA A 3 -4.56 1.09 13.76
N VAL A 4 -3.29 1.08 14.16
CA VAL A 4 -2.09 0.74 13.41
C VAL A 4 -2.18 -0.64 12.71
N ALA A 5 -2.77 -1.65 13.36
CA ALA A 5 -2.92 -2.99 12.78
C ALA A 5 -3.93 -3.05 11.59
N ARG A 6 -4.63 -1.95 11.27
CA ARG A 6 -5.76 -1.90 10.33
C ARG A 6 -5.39 -1.28 8.97
N THR A 7 -4.17 -0.76 8.84
CA THR A 7 -3.72 -0.08 7.63
C THR A 7 -2.86 -1.02 6.78
N PRO A 8 -3.21 -1.30 5.51
CA PRO A 8 -2.43 -2.20 4.66
C PRO A 8 -0.94 -1.83 4.56
N VAL A 9 -0.62 -0.54 4.64
CA VAL A 9 0.77 -0.03 4.59
C VAL A 9 1.59 -0.29 5.85
N LEU A 10 0.95 -0.69 6.96
CA LEU A 10 1.61 -1.07 8.20
C LEU A 10 1.68 -2.60 8.37
N HIS A 11 1.13 -3.35 7.41
CA HIS A 11 1.22 -4.81 7.43
C HIS A 11 2.68 -5.24 7.27
N PRO A 12 3.17 -6.22 8.04
CA PRO A 12 4.59 -6.63 8.00
C PRO A 12 5.05 -7.01 6.59
N THR A 13 4.18 -7.65 5.80
CA THR A 13 4.47 -7.97 4.40
C THR A 13 4.65 -6.73 3.51
N PHE A 14 3.91 -5.65 3.76
CA PHE A 14 4.11 -4.39 3.02
C PHE A 14 5.47 -3.78 3.37
N VAL A 15 5.80 -3.73 4.66
CA VAL A 15 7.08 -3.18 5.14
C VAL A 15 8.26 -4.02 4.61
N ALA A 16 8.15 -5.35 4.64
CA ALA A 16 9.14 -6.24 4.08
C ALA A 16 9.33 -6.03 2.56
N ALA A 17 8.23 -5.97 1.80
CA ALA A 17 8.29 -5.72 0.36
C ALA A 17 8.85 -4.33 0.02
N ALA A 18 8.51 -3.30 0.79
CA ALA A 18 9.07 -1.97 0.65
C ALA A 18 10.58 -1.95 0.99
N GLY A 19 11.00 -2.69 2.01
CA GLY A 19 12.41 -2.88 2.36
C GLY A 19 13.20 -3.58 1.25
N VAL A 20 12.64 -4.65 0.67
CA VAL A 20 13.22 -5.34 -0.49
C VAL A 20 13.34 -4.40 -1.68
N LEU A 21 12.30 -3.61 -1.98
CA LEU A 21 12.34 -2.63 -3.06
C LEU A 21 13.41 -1.57 -2.83
N ALA A 22 13.52 -1.03 -1.61
CA ALA A 22 14.53 -0.05 -1.26
C ALA A 22 15.95 -0.63 -1.39
N LEU A 23 16.18 -1.84 -0.88
CA LEU A 23 17.46 -2.53 -1.02
C LEU A 23 17.81 -2.78 -2.49
N ASN A 24 16.82 -3.20 -3.29
CA ASN A 24 16.99 -3.44 -4.71
C ASN A 24 17.41 -2.17 -5.45
N ASP A 25 16.70 -1.07 -5.20
CA ASP A 25 16.87 0.17 -5.95
C ASP A 25 18.14 0.94 -5.57
N HIS A 26 18.64 0.78 -4.33
CA HIS A 26 19.81 1.52 -3.85
C HIS A 26 21.10 0.70 -3.87
N VAL A 27 21.01 -0.62 -3.77
CA VAL A 27 22.20 -1.48 -3.64
C VAL A 27 22.30 -2.46 -4.81
N LEU A 28 21.26 -3.29 -5.02
CA LEU A 28 21.37 -4.41 -5.96
C LEU A 28 21.51 -3.94 -7.41
N LYS A 29 20.79 -2.88 -7.82
CA LYS A 29 20.93 -2.30 -9.16
C LYS A 29 22.34 -1.80 -9.44
N TRP A 30 23.02 -1.26 -8.45
CA TRP A 30 24.40 -0.79 -8.58
C TRP A 30 25.39 -1.96 -8.66
N ALA A 31 25.18 -3.01 -7.84
CA ALA A 31 26.10 -4.14 -7.75
C ALA A 31 25.95 -5.19 -8.88
N TYR A 32 24.73 -5.40 -9.39
CA TYR A 32 24.42 -6.53 -10.27
C TYR A 32 23.75 -6.14 -11.61
N GLY A 33 23.64 -4.83 -11.89
CA GLY A 33 22.98 -4.32 -13.09
C GLY A 33 21.45 -4.44 -13.03
N THR A 34 20.78 -4.23 -14.17
CA THR A 34 19.33 -3.98 -14.25
C THR A 34 18.46 -5.11 -14.80
N TRP A 35 19.06 -6.16 -15.40
CA TRP A 35 18.30 -7.16 -16.16
C TRP A 35 17.30 -7.97 -15.30
N TRP A 36 17.69 -8.32 -14.07
CA TRP A 36 16.81 -9.03 -13.11
C TRP A 36 16.29 -8.12 -11.99
N THR A 37 17.09 -7.15 -11.55
CA THR A 37 16.71 -6.18 -10.52
C THR A 37 15.61 -5.22 -11.00
N GLY A 38 15.49 -5.00 -12.31
CA GLY A 38 14.35 -4.31 -12.93
C GLY A 38 13.05 -5.07 -12.69
N LYS A 39 13.04 -6.38 -12.97
CA LYS A 39 11.87 -7.26 -12.76
C LYS A 39 11.49 -7.39 -11.29
N LEU A 40 12.48 -7.44 -10.40
CA LEU A 40 12.23 -7.44 -8.96
C LEU A 40 11.55 -6.14 -8.50
N SER A 41 11.96 -5.00 -9.08
CA SER A 41 11.33 -3.70 -8.83
C SER A 41 9.87 -3.70 -9.32
N ASP A 42 9.60 -4.26 -10.49
CA ASP A 42 8.23 -4.41 -11.02
C ASP A 42 7.37 -5.30 -10.11
N VAL A 43 7.87 -6.46 -9.67
CA VAL A 43 7.19 -7.35 -8.73
C VAL A 43 6.82 -6.61 -7.44
N ALA A 44 7.78 -5.90 -6.85
CA ALA A 44 7.53 -5.17 -5.62
C ALA A 44 6.56 -4.00 -5.84
N GLY A 45 6.70 -3.25 -6.94
CA GLY A 45 5.81 -2.14 -7.28
C GLY A 45 4.36 -2.59 -7.48
N VAL A 46 4.15 -3.62 -8.31
CA VAL A 46 2.82 -4.21 -8.57
C VAL A 46 2.22 -4.80 -7.31
N PHE A 47 3.04 -5.41 -6.44
CA PHE A 47 2.58 -5.91 -5.14
C PHE A 47 2.15 -4.76 -4.20
N LEU A 48 2.96 -3.71 -4.06
CA LEU A 48 2.80 -2.64 -3.08
C LEU A 48 1.71 -1.64 -3.46
N LEU A 49 1.57 -1.31 -4.75
CA LEU A 49 0.72 -0.21 -5.22
C LEU A 49 -0.75 -0.37 -4.80
N PRO A 50 -1.42 -1.53 -4.92
CA PRO A 50 -2.79 -1.68 -4.46
C PRO A 50 -2.94 -1.45 -2.94
N LEU A 51 -1.96 -1.88 -2.14
CA LEU A 51 -1.99 -1.71 -0.67
C LEU A 51 -1.86 -0.23 -0.30
N LEU A 52 -0.98 0.49 -1.00
CA LEU A 52 -0.81 1.94 -0.86
C LEU A 52 -2.11 2.67 -1.23
N LEU A 53 -2.69 2.37 -2.40
CA LEU A 53 -3.93 2.99 -2.87
C LEU A 53 -5.09 2.78 -1.90
N VAL A 54 -5.26 1.55 -1.39
CA VAL A 54 -6.28 1.26 -0.37
C VAL A 54 -5.99 1.98 0.95
N GLY A 55 -4.73 2.03 1.37
CA GLY A 55 -4.32 2.78 2.56
C GLY A 55 -4.67 4.27 2.47
N LEU A 56 -4.33 4.91 1.35
CA LEU A 56 -4.63 6.31 1.05
C LEU A 56 -6.15 6.56 0.99
N ALA A 57 -6.89 5.72 0.25
CA ALA A 57 -8.34 5.84 0.14
C ALA A 57 -9.05 5.70 1.50
N ARG A 58 -8.49 4.93 2.44
CA ARG A 58 -9.02 4.81 3.81
C ARG A 58 -8.60 5.96 4.72
N ALA A 59 -7.47 6.60 4.44
CA ALA A 59 -6.97 7.75 5.22
C ALA A 59 -7.74 9.05 4.90
N VAL A 60 -8.27 9.20 3.68
CA VAL A 60 -9.03 10.39 3.27
C VAL A 60 -10.47 10.34 3.80
N PRO A 61 -10.90 11.26 4.68
CA PRO A 61 -12.27 11.25 5.25
C PRO A 61 -13.37 11.44 4.20
N ALA A 62 -13.10 12.20 3.13
CA ALA A 62 -14.02 12.39 2.01
C ALA A 62 -14.21 11.12 1.15
N ALA A 63 -13.28 10.16 1.25
CA ALA A 63 -13.39 8.86 0.61
C ALA A 63 -14.12 7.83 1.49
N ARG A 64 -14.67 8.25 2.64
CA ARG A 64 -15.55 7.41 3.46
C ARG A 64 -16.72 6.94 2.60
N ARG A 65 -16.96 5.63 2.65
CA ARG A 65 -17.87 4.94 1.73
C ARG A 65 -19.28 5.54 1.80
N PRO A 66 -19.88 5.90 0.65
CA PRO A 66 -21.32 6.09 0.58
C PRO A 66 -22.02 4.81 1.05
N ALA A 67 -23.12 4.96 1.78
CA ALA A 67 -23.95 3.84 2.19
C ALA A 67 -24.33 2.99 0.96
N GLY A 68 -24.05 1.68 1.00
CA GLY A 68 -24.41 0.74 -0.07
C GLY A 68 -23.27 0.22 -0.96
N ARG A 69 -22.04 0.75 -0.89
CA ARG A 69 -20.92 0.16 -1.66
C ARG A 69 -20.46 -1.18 -1.06
N PRO A 70 -20.16 -2.19 -1.89
CA PRO A 70 -19.71 -3.48 -1.38
C PRO A 70 -18.36 -3.32 -0.66
N PRO A 71 -18.10 -4.11 0.40
CA PRO A 71 -16.98 -3.90 1.30
C PRO A 71 -15.60 -4.12 0.64
N HIS A 72 -15.56 -4.67 -0.57
CA HIS A 72 -14.36 -4.95 -1.36
C HIS A 72 -14.20 -4.03 -2.59
N ALA A 73 -15.12 -3.09 -2.85
CA ALA A 73 -15.06 -2.24 -4.05
C ALA A 73 -13.74 -1.47 -4.18
N VAL A 74 -13.26 -0.88 -3.08
CA VAL A 74 -12.01 -0.10 -3.06
C VAL A 74 -10.80 -1.02 -3.31
N ASP A 75 -10.81 -2.22 -2.76
CA ASP A 75 -9.73 -3.20 -2.93
C ASP A 75 -9.66 -3.65 -4.41
N VAL A 76 -10.81 -3.95 -5.02
CA VAL A 76 -10.91 -4.32 -6.45
C VAL A 76 -10.49 -3.17 -7.35
N ALA A 77 -10.96 -1.95 -7.07
CA ALA A 77 -10.59 -0.77 -7.83
C ALA A 77 -9.07 -0.53 -7.79
N ALA A 78 -8.44 -0.64 -6.61
CA ALA A 78 -6.99 -0.48 -6.47
C ALA A 78 -6.20 -1.53 -7.25
N ILE A 79 -6.64 -2.78 -7.24
CA ILE A 79 -6.03 -3.86 -8.04
C ILE A 79 -6.20 -3.60 -9.53
N ALA A 80 -7.42 -3.26 -9.97
CA ALA A 80 -7.72 -2.99 -11.38
C ALA A 80 -6.91 -1.79 -11.90
N VAL A 81 -6.85 -0.70 -11.15
CA VAL A 81 -6.04 0.48 -11.47
C VAL A 81 -4.55 0.12 -11.57
N THR A 82 -4.04 -0.71 -10.66
CA THR A 82 -2.64 -1.18 -10.71
C THR A 82 -2.40 -2.04 -11.95
N ALA A 83 -3.26 -3.03 -12.22
CA ALA A 83 -3.12 -3.92 -13.36
C ALA A 83 -3.16 -3.16 -14.69
N VAL A 84 -4.15 -2.30 -14.87
CA VAL A 84 -4.33 -1.48 -16.07
C VAL A 84 -3.17 -0.49 -16.20
N GLY A 85 -2.85 0.25 -15.14
CA GLY A 85 -1.75 1.22 -15.15
C GLY A 85 -0.41 0.57 -15.50
N PHE A 86 -0.06 -0.55 -14.86
CA PHE A 86 1.17 -1.28 -15.15
C PHE A 86 1.21 -1.79 -16.59
N THR A 87 0.09 -2.38 -17.06
CA THR A 87 -0.01 -2.86 -18.45
C THR A 87 0.21 -1.71 -19.43
N LEU A 88 -0.47 -0.58 -19.23
CA LEU A 88 -0.34 0.59 -20.11
C LEU A 88 1.07 1.15 -20.13
N VAL A 89 1.74 1.26 -18.97
CA VAL A 89 3.14 1.70 -18.89
C VAL A 89 4.05 0.75 -19.69
N LYS A 90 3.84 -0.57 -19.62
CA LYS A 90 4.68 -1.55 -20.31
C LYS A 90 4.38 -1.73 -21.79
N THR A 91 3.16 -1.42 -22.26
CA THR A 91 2.74 -1.69 -23.65
C THR A 91 2.52 -0.43 -24.49
N VAL A 92 2.35 0.75 -23.88
CA VAL A 92 2.00 1.98 -24.60
C VAL A 92 3.14 3.02 -24.46
N PRO A 93 3.93 3.31 -25.51
CA PRO A 93 5.10 4.17 -25.43
C PRO A 93 4.84 5.59 -24.87
N VAL A 94 3.67 6.16 -25.16
CA VAL A 94 3.31 7.49 -24.64
C VAL A 94 3.06 7.46 -23.12
N VAL A 95 2.51 6.36 -22.61
CA VAL A 95 2.24 6.19 -21.18
C VAL A 95 3.53 5.93 -20.42
N ASP A 96 4.44 5.13 -20.99
CA ASP A 96 5.79 4.92 -20.47
C ASP A 96 6.52 6.25 -20.22
N ARG A 97 6.61 7.11 -21.24
CA ARG A 97 7.26 8.43 -21.08
C ARG A 97 6.57 9.33 -20.08
N ALA A 98 5.24 9.34 -20.06
CA ALA A 98 4.49 10.10 -19.06
C ALA A 98 4.82 9.60 -17.64
N TYR A 99 4.94 8.28 -17.47
CA TYR A 99 5.34 7.66 -16.22
C TYR A 99 6.77 8.02 -15.82
N GLU A 100 7.73 7.99 -16.74
CA GLU A 100 9.13 8.39 -16.50
C GLU A 100 9.24 9.82 -15.95
N VAL A 101 8.49 10.75 -16.56
CA VAL A 101 8.44 12.16 -16.16
C VAL A 101 7.73 12.31 -14.81
N ALA A 102 6.60 11.64 -14.62
CA ALA A 102 5.82 11.74 -13.38
C ALA A 102 6.64 11.23 -12.18
N VAL A 103 7.22 10.04 -12.28
CA VAL A 103 8.02 9.44 -11.20
C VAL A 103 9.32 10.22 -10.98
N GLY A 104 9.98 10.65 -12.06
CA GLY A 104 11.16 11.52 -11.97
C GLY A 104 10.87 12.81 -11.21
N SER A 105 9.71 13.40 -11.45
CA SER A 105 9.25 14.63 -10.77
C SER A 105 8.93 14.38 -9.30
N ILE A 106 8.23 13.29 -8.97
CA ILE A 106 7.98 12.91 -7.57
C ILE A 106 9.28 12.69 -6.81
N ARG A 107 10.23 11.96 -7.41
CA ARG A 107 11.55 11.69 -6.81
C ARG A 107 12.33 12.98 -6.60
N TRP A 108 12.28 13.90 -7.56
CA TRP A 108 12.90 15.20 -7.46
C TRP A 108 12.30 16.01 -6.31
N VAL A 109 10.96 16.16 -6.23
CA VAL A 109 10.29 16.88 -5.13
C VAL A 109 10.67 16.28 -3.78
N ALA A 110 10.62 14.95 -3.65
CA ALA A 110 10.98 14.27 -2.40
C ALA A 110 12.45 14.53 -2.00
N ARG A 111 13.39 14.47 -2.95
CA ARG A 111 14.79 14.77 -2.68
C ARG A 111 15.02 16.25 -2.37
N SER A 112 14.35 17.16 -3.06
CA SER A 112 14.44 18.60 -2.80
C SER A 112 13.98 18.93 -1.38
N ALA A 113 12.89 18.30 -0.93
CA ALA A 113 12.39 18.47 0.44
C ALA A 113 13.37 17.93 1.51
N LEU A 114 14.10 16.86 1.17
CA LEU A 114 15.08 16.25 2.07
C LEU A 114 16.49 16.85 1.93
N ALA A 115 16.75 17.68 0.91
CA ALA A 115 18.07 18.25 0.63
C ALA A 115 18.74 18.94 1.84
N PRO A 116 18.00 19.65 2.73
CA PRO A 116 18.60 20.23 3.95
C PRO A 116 19.24 19.20 4.89
N TRP A 117 18.80 17.94 4.82
CA TRP A 117 19.25 16.85 5.70
C TRP A 117 20.30 15.96 5.04
N ILE A 118 20.23 15.81 3.71
CA ILE A 118 21.11 14.89 2.95
C ILE A 118 22.33 15.63 2.38
N GLY A 119 22.32 16.98 2.34
CA GLY A 119 23.44 17.80 1.88
C GLY A 119 23.66 17.83 0.37
N GLU A 120 22.82 17.13 -0.40
CA GLU A 120 22.96 16.99 -1.85
C GLU A 120 21.83 17.74 -2.58
N PRO A 121 22.15 18.64 -3.53
CA PRO A 121 21.14 19.35 -4.31
C PRO A 121 20.38 18.38 -5.23
N ALA A 122 19.05 18.46 -5.19
CA ALA A 122 18.20 17.61 -6.00
C ALA A 122 18.17 18.06 -7.46
N VAL A 123 18.77 17.26 -8.34
CA VAL A 123 18.70 17.46 -9.80
C VAL A 123 17.49 16.69 -10.36
N TRP A 124 16.62 17.39 -11.09
CA TRP A 124 15.52 16.73 -11.78
C TRP A 124 16.05 15.83 -12.89
N ARG A 125 15.65 14.56 -12.87
CA ARG A 125 15.98 13.57 -13.91
C ARG A 125 14.79 12.61 -14.08
N PRO A 126 14.34 12.35 -15.32
CA PRO A 126 13.40 11.27 -15.57
C PRO A 126 14.02 9.94 -15.14
N ILE A 127 13.18 9.01 -14.70
CA ILE A 127 13.62 7.61 -14.60
C ILE A 127 13.68 7.03 -16.01
N ILE A 128 14.61 6.11 -16.26
CA ILE A 128 14.66 5.39 -17.54
C ILE A 128 13.95 4.06 -17.32
N VAL A 129 12.89 3.83 -18.09
CA VAL A 129 12.17 2.57 -18.15
C VAL A 129 12.43 1.96 -19.52
N THR A 130 12.71 0.66 -19.54
CA THR A 130 12.81 -0.09 -20.79
C THR A 130 11.53 -0.93 -20.90
N PRO A 131 10.63 -0.63 -21.86
CA PRO A 131 9.43 -1.41 -22.05
C PRO A 131 9.78 -2.85 -22.46
N ASP A 132 9.43 -3.83 -21.64
CA ASP A 132 9.50 -5.26 -21.95
C ASP A 132 8.11 -5.88 -21.71
N PRO A 133 7.38 -6.32 -22.76
CA PRO A 133 6.09 -6.98 -22.61
C PRO A 133 6.13 -8.25 -21.74
N THR A 134 7.31 -8.87 -21.57
CA THR A 134 7.51 -10.02 -20.68
C THR A 134 7.23 -9.65 -19.21
N ASP A 135 7.29 -8.36 -18.86
CA ASP A 135 7.00 -7.90 -17.50
C ASP A 135 5.52 -8.06 -17.12
N LEU A 136 4.62 -8.30 -18.09
CA LEU A 136 3.23 -8.64 -17.79
C LEU A 136 3.08 -9.96 -17.02
N LEU A 137 4.11 -10.82 -17.04
CA LEU A 137 4.20 -12.01 -16.18
C LEU A 137 4.23 -11.68 -14.68
N VAL A 138 4.40 -10.40 -14.32
CA VAL A 138 4.32 -9.91 -12.94
C VAL A 138 2.87 -9.78 -12.46
N LEU A 139 1.88 -9.60 -13.35
CA LEU A 139 0.48 -9.36 -12.96
C LEU A 139 -0.13 -10.40 -11.98
N PRO A 140 0.19 -11.71 -12.05
CA PRO A 140 -0.27 -12.69 -11.05
C PRO A 140 0.10 -12.33 -9.61
N VAL A 141 1.14 -11.52 -9.37
CA VAL A 141 1.52 -11.02 -8.04
C VAL A 141 0.40 -10.24 -7.36
N LEU A 142 -0.52 -9.64 -8.12
CA LEU A 142 -1.71 -8.95 -7.59
C LEU A 142 -2.62 -9.88 -6.76
N ALA A 143 -2.57 -11.20 -6.99
CA ALA A 143 -3.25 -12.16 -6.14
C ALA A 143 -2.72 -12.12 -4.68
N GLY A 144 -1.41 -11.89 -4.52
CA GLY A 144 -0.79 -11.67 -3.21
C GLY A 144 -1.29 -10.38 -2.55
N SER A 145 -1.38 -9.28 -3.31
CA SER A 145 -1.92 -8.01 -2.81
C SER A 145 -3.37 -8.17 -2.34
N TRP A 146 -4.19 -8.87 -3.13
CA TRP A 146 -5.57 -9.20 -2.77
C TRP A 146 -5.66 -10.03 -1.49
N TRP A 147 -4.78 -11.02 -1.34
CA TRP A 147 -4.73 -11.85 -0.15
C TRP A 147 -4.44 -11.02 1.11
N VAL A 148 -3.45 -10.12 1.08
CA VAL A 148 -3.15 -9.23 2.20
C VAL A 148 -4.33 -8.31 2.50
N LEU A 149 -4.93 -7.69 1.49
CA LEU A 149 -6.09 -6.81 1.66
C LEU A 149 -7.29 -7.53 2.30
N ARG A 150 -7.54 -8.79 1.92
CA ARG A 150 -8.56 -9.64 2.55
C ARG A 150 -8.26 -9.93 4.02
N ARG A 151 -6.99 -10.20 4.36
CA ARG A 151 -6.56 -10.46 5.75
C ARG A 151 -6.76 -9.23 6.63
N CYS A 152 -6.32 -8.05 6.18
CA CYS A 152 -6.52 -6.80 6.89
C CYS A 152 -8.00 -6.47 7.12
N ARG A 153 -8.90 -6.90 6.21
CA ARG A 153 -10.34 -6.72 6.37
C ARG A 153 -11.00 -7.71 7.33
N ARG A 154 -10.60 -8.99 7.32
CA ARG A 154 -11.18 -9.99 8.24
C ARG A 154 -10.97 -9.60 9.70
N VAL A 155 -9.79 -9.08 10.04
CA VAL A 155 -9.48 -8.57 11.38
C VAL A 155 -10.41 -7.42 11.79
N VAL A 156 -10.93 -6.64 10.85
CA VAL A 156 -11.89 -5.55 11.14
C VAL A 156 -13.32 -6.06 11.33
N SER A 157 -13.66 -7.16 10.66
CA SER A 157 -15.00 -7.76 10.72
C SER A 157 -15.19 -8.72 11.89
N ASP A 158 -14.12 -9.14 12.57
CA ASP A 158 -14.16 -10.02 13.73
C ASP A 158 -14.11 -9.16 15.00
N PRO A 159 -15.25 -8.78 15.59
CA PRO A 159 -15.24 -8.16 16.90
C PRO A 159 -14.68 -9.21 17.86
N ALA A 160 -13.50 -8.95 18.43
CA ALA A 160 -12.96 -9.78 19.50
C ALA A 160 -14.09 -10.05 20.52
N PRO A 161 -14.25 -11.30 21.01
CA PRO A 161 -15.20 -11.55 22.08
C PRO A 161 -14.80 -10.61 23.21
N ILE A 162 -15.73 -9.74 23.60
CA ILE A 162 -15.56 -8.88 24.76
C ILE A 162 -15.28 -9.84 25.92
N LEU A 163 -14.02 -9.94 26.32
CA LEU A 163 -13.63 -10.63 27.54
C LEU A 163 -14.40 -9.95 28.68
N GLY A 164 -15.35 -10.69 29.24
CA GLY A 164 -15.99 -10.39 30.51
C GLY A 164 -17.02 -9.25 30.50
N THR A 165 -18.18 -9.48 29.89
CA THR A 165 -19.42 -9.08 30.55
C THR A 165 -19.74 -10.11 31.63
N GLU A 166 -18.87 -10.24 32.62
CA GLU A 166 -19.25 -10.85 33.90
C GLU A 166 -20.00 -9.78 34.68
N ASP A 167 -21.32 -9.88 34.61
CA ASP A 167 -22.19 -9.85 35.78
C ASP A 167 -21.85 -8.79 36.86
N ARG A 168 -22.22 -7.54 36.58
CA ARG A 168 -22.48 -6.54 37.62
C ARG A 168 -23.88 -5.96 37.47
N ALA A 169 -24.86 -6.84 37.30
CA ALA A 169 -26.27 -6.52 37.43
C ALA A 169 -26.84 -7.25 38.66
N GLY A 170 -26.54 -6.78 39.87
CA GLY A 170 -27.19 -7.33 41.06
C GLY A 170 -26.46 -7.13 42.39
N ALA A 171 -26.34 -5.89 42.86
CA ALA A 171 -26.18 -5.62 44.30
C ALA A 171 -26.61 -4.19 44.60
N VAL A 172 -27.91 -3.97 44.70
CA VAL A 172 -28.46 -2.80 45.42
C VAL A 172 -28.46 -3.16 46.90
N PRO A 173 -27.79 -2.42 47.80
CA PRO A 173 -27.88 -2.68 49.23
C PRO A 173 -29.28 -2.29 49.72
N ALA A 174 -30.03 -3.28 50.20
CA ALA A 174 -31.29 -3.08 50.90
C ALA A 174 -31.02 -2.60 52.33
N TYR A 175 -30.89 -1.30 52.56
CA TYR A 175 -31.01 -0.74 53.92
C TYR A 175 -31.69 0.65 54.02
N GLU A 176 -32.01 1.33 52.92
CA GLU A 176 -32.79 2.58 52.97
C GLU A 176 -34.27 2.33 52.65
N ARG A 177 -34.98 1.66 53.57
CA ARG A 177 -36.45 1.75 53.61
C ARG A 177 -37.03 1.37 54.97
N THR A 178 -36.75 2.16 56.00
CA THR A 178 -37.63 2.37 57.17
C THR A 178 -36.99 3.40 58.09
N SER A 179 -37.57 4.61 58.16
CA SER A 179 -37.86 5.43 59.35
C SER A 179 -38.12 6.88 58.92
#